data_AF-A0A931T7A8-F1
#
_entry.id   AF-A0A931T7A8-F1
#
_cell.length_a   1.000
_cell.length_b   1.000
_cell.length_c   1.000
_cell.angle_alpha   90.00
_cell.angle_beta   90.00
_cell.angle_gamma   90.00
#
_symmetry.space_group_name_H-M   'P 1'
#
loop_
_entity.id
_entity.type
_entity.pdbx_description
1 polymer ?
#
loop_
_entity_poly.entity_id
_entity_poly.type
_entity_poly.pdbx_seq_one_letter_code
_entity_poly.pdbx_strand_id
1 'polypeptide(L)'
;MLKKVLVVIVAFALGVWLVFWLGTQAVSWFWAGEAVTTSAARPWPGGMGPLDTVAGRYPSQPANDASIKLTALVNALPKNDDAGEFVWREIARGELSIGEPPTLSDIAGIRDLLLHEQIVWERREGLGDSQTSAMRAVQMMAARALVASALTKARANDAAGWDDLHAAWNLARSLDGQPQMMARTAAFSIVRMINAVAWKMPLPAPAWYAELQERDDLRPLLEGFQHQAASYCEGSERMLPTKWLAASVERDRRIAEALFNETRCEVTTPMNDLGTDLSSVWRRAFRYRAEREATANALRVREGKAIETSSRCSDGGWTFDGTTLRFNREIATAAPDRPMPLVLRVKPNGH
;
A
#
# COMPACT_ATOMS: atom_id res chain seq x y z
N MET A 1 16.71 -75.84 -3.57
CA MET A 1 16.42 -74.53 -4.20
C MET A 1 15.38 -73.71 -3.43
N LEU A 2 14.31 -74.32 -2.90
CA LEU A 2 13.20 -73.61 -2.23
C LEU A 2 13.62 -72.65 -1.09
N LYS A 3 14.61 -73.03 -0.26
CA LYS A 3 15.09 -72.20 0.87
C LYS A 3 15.73 -70.88 0.43
N LYS A 4 16.44 -70.85 -0.71
CA LYS A 4 17.07 -69.63 -1.24
C LYS A 4 16.02 -68.66 -1.82
N VAL A 5 15.01 -69.21 -2.51
CA VAL A 5 13.88 -68.44 -3.04
C VAL A 5 13.08 -67.78 -1.92
N LEU A 6 12.82 -68.52 -0.82
CA LEU A 6 12.11 -67.99 0.34
C LEU A 6 12.86 -66.79 0.98
N VAL A 7 14.19 -66.88 1.12
CA VAL A 7 15.00 -65.80 1.70
C VAL A 7 14.94 -64.52 0.86
N VAL A 8 14.99 -64.64 -0.47
CA VAL A 8 14.92 -63.48 -1.38
C VAL A 8 13.54 -62.80 -1.29
N ILE A 9 12.46 -63.58 -1.22
CA ILE A 9 11.10 -63.04 -1.10
C ILE A 9 10.92 -62.28 0.22
N VAL A 10 11.40 -62.84 1.33
CA VAL A 10 11.32 -62.18 2.65
C VAL A 10 12.12 -60.88 2.68
N ALA A 11 13.34 -60.88 2.13
CA ALA A 11 14.17 -59.68 2.04
C ALA A 11 13.50 -58.58 1.21
N PHE A 12 12.89 -58.93 0.08
CA PHE A 12 12.15 -57.98 -0.75
C PHE A 12 10.91 -57.42 -0.02
N ALA A 13 10.13 -58.28 0.62
CA ALA A 13 8.96 -57.85 1.39
C ALA A 13 9.33 -56.90 2.55
N LEU A 14 10.43 -57.18 3.26
CA LEU A 14 10.95 -56.29 4.30
C LEU A 14 11.43 -54.95 3.73
N GLY A 15 12.09 -54.98 2.56
CA GLY A 15 12.50 -53.76 1.86
C GLY A 15 11.31 -52.87 1.47
N VAL A 16 10.26 -53.46 0.89
CA VAL A 16 9.02 -52.75 0.53
C VAL A 16 8.32 -52.20 1.77
N TRP A 17 8.21 -53.00 2.84
CA TRP A 17 7.61 -52.57 4.10
C TRP A 17 8.37 -51.39 4.73
N LEU A 18 9.70 -51.44 4.75
CA LEU A 18 10.53 -50.35 5.29
C LEU A 18 10.38 -49.06 4.48
N VAL A 19 10.37 -49.15 3.15
CA VAL A 19 10.16 -47.99 2.26
C VAL A 19 8.77 -47.40 2.48
N PHE A 20 7.74 -48.24 2.61
CA PHE A 20 6.38 -47.77 2.89
C PHE A 20 6.26 -47.13 4.28
N TRP A 21 6.88 -47.73 5.31
CA TRP A 21 6.89 -47.19 6.67
C TRP A 21 7.63 -45.86 6.75
N LEU A 22 8.82 -45.75 6.14
CA LEU A 22 9.56 -44.48 6.04
C LEU A 22 8.80 -43.44 5.22
N GLY A 23 8.14 -43.86 4.14
CA GLY A 23 7.30 -42.99 3.31
C GLY A 23 6.12 -42.44 4.11
N THR A 24 5.39 -43.27 4.84
CA THR A 24 4.25 -42.86 5.67
C THR A 24 4.69 -42.00 6.86
N GLN A 25 5.82 -42.31 7.51
CA GLN A 25 6.43 -41.46 8.54
C GLN A 25 6.80 -40.09 7.98
N ALA A 26 7.51 -40.04 6.85
CA ALA A 26 7.88 -38.78 6.20
C ALA A 26 6.64 -37.97 5.85
N VAL A 27 5.64 -38.59 5.22
CA VAL A 27 4.34 -37.95 4.92
C VAL A 27 3.69 -37.43 6.20
N SER A 28 3.52 -38.24 7.24
CA SER A 28 2.92 -37.79 8.51
C SER A 28 3.71 -36.66 9.19
N TRP A 29 5.03 -36.62 9.00
CA TRP A 29 5.87 -35.58 9.58
C TRP A 29 5.74 -34.24 8.84
N PHE A 30 5.45 -34.28 7.54
CA PHE A 30 5.20 -33.10 6.73
C PHE A 30 3.76 -32.59 6.88
N TRP A 31 2.78 -33.48 6.93
CA TRP A 31 1.37 -33.14 7.06
C TRP A 31 1.03 -32.73 8.50
N ALA A 32 0.69 -31.46 8.70
CA ALA A 32 0.44 -30.87 10.01
C ALA A 32 -0.78 -29.95 9.98
N GLY A 33 -1.94 -30.49 9.61
CA GLY A 33 -3.20 -29.73 9.56
C GLY A 33 -3.55 -29.06 10.89
N GLU A 34 -3.28 -29.72 12.03
CA GLU A 34 -3.48 -29.12 13.35
C GLU A 34 -2.55 -27.91 13.59
N ALA A 35 -1.31 -27.96 13.10
CA ALA A 35 -0.40 -26.83 13.23
C ALA A 35 -0.84 -25.64 12.36
N VAL A 36 -1.34 -25.91 11.14
CA VAL A 36 -1.85 -24.85 10.24
C VAL A 36 -3.09 -24.20 10.84
N THR A 37 -4.08 -25.00 11.27
CA THR A 37 -5.30 -24.49 11.93
C THR A 37 -5.00 -23.73 13.21
N THR A 38 -4.06 -24.21 14.03
CA THR A 38 -3.61 -23.51 15.24
C THR A 38 -2.95 -22.17 14.90
N SER A 39 -2.08 -22.13 13.89
CA SER A 39 -1.46 -20.87 13.43
C SER A 39 -2.50 -19.90 12.85
N ALA A 40 -3.46 -20.39 12.07
CA ALA A 40 -4.52 -19.59 11.44
C ALA A 40 -5.53 -19.04 12.47
N ALA A 41 -5.78 -19.76 13.55
CA ALA A 41 -6.68 -19.36 14.64
C ALA A 41 -6.08 -18.30 15.58
N ARG A 42 -4.79 -17.98 15.46
CA ARG A 42 -4.18 -16.93 16.27
C ARG A 42 -4.62 -15.55 15.80
N PRO A 43 -5.01 -14.65 16.72
CA PRO A 43 -5.40 -13.31 16.34
C PRO A 43 -4.22 -12.51 15.79
N TRP A 44 -4.48 -11.76 14.73
CA TRP A 44 -3.58 -10.75 14.18
C TRP A 44 -3.61 -9.47 15.04
N PRO A 45 -2.56 -8.62 15.02
CA PRO A 45 -2.46 -7.44 15.88
C PRO A 45 -3.58 -6.42 15.62
N GLY A 46 -3.74 -5.44 16.51
CA GLY A 46 -4.70 -4.34 16.31
C GLY A 46 -6.18 -4.75 16.27
N GLY A 47 -6.52 -5.91 16.85
CA GLY A 47 -7.90 -6.42 16.86
C GLY A 47 -8.36 -6.98 15.50
N MET A 48 -7.44 -7.31 14.60
CA MET A 48 -7.73 -7.85 13.27
C MET A 48 -8.30 -9.29 13.27
N GLY A 49 -8.30 -9.99 14.41
CA GLY A 49 -8.86 -11.34 14.53
C GLY A 49 -8.05 -12.43 13.81
N PRO A 50 -8.55 -13.68 13.82
CA PRO A 50 -7.93 -14.82 13.13
C PRO A 50 -8.20 -14.83 11.62
N LEU A 51 -7.47 -15.68 10.88
CA LEU A 51 -7.53 -15.71 9.40
C LEU A 51 -8.89 -16.17 8.84
N ASP A 52 -9.60 -17.04 9.55
CA ASP A 52 -10.94 -17.54 9.19
C ASP A 52 -12.01 -16.42 9.17
N THR A 53 -11.79 -15.34 9.92
CA THR A 53 -12.70 -14.18 9.93
C THR A 53 -12.53 -13.26 8.71
N VAL A 54 -11.44 -13.41 7.94
CA VAL A 54 -11.11 -12.50 6.84
C VAL A 54 -12.19 -12.49 5.77
N ALA A 55 -12.64 -13.67 5.32
CA ALA A 55 -13.62 -13.78 4.23
C ALA A 55 -14.94 -13.09 4.58
N GLY A 56 -15.40 -13.24 5.84
CA GLY A 56 -16.64 -12.63 6.32
C GLY A 56 -16.61 -11.09 6.38
N ARG A 57 -15.43 -10.46 6.43
CA ARG A 57 -15.32 -8.98 6.47
C ARG A 57 -15.46 -8.32 5.10
N TYR A 58 -15.30 -9.08 4.02
CA TYR A 58 -15.24 -8.54 2.66
C TYR A 58 -16.19 -9.30 1.74
N PRO A 59 -17.52 -9.16 1.94
CA PRO A 59 -18.50 -9.84 1.10
C PRO A 59 -18.38 -9.40 -0.36
N SER A 60 -18.83 -10.25 -1.28
CA SER A 60 -18.92 -9.90 -2.70
C SER A 60 -19.77 -8.63 -2.89
N GLN A 61 -19.36 -7.81 -3.85
CA GLN A 61 -19.99 -6.51 -4.12
C GLN A 61 -19.92 -6.21 -5.62
N PRO A 62 -21.06 -5.87 -6.27
CA PRO A 62 -21.02 -5.47 -7.67
C PRO A 62 -20.40 -4.07 -7.83
N ALA A 63 -19.79 -3.83 -8.98
CA ALA A 63 -19.43 -2.48 -9.41
C ALA A 63 -20.68 -1.61 -9.61
N ASN A 64 -20.58 -0.31 -9.34
CA ASN A 64 -21.64 0.65 -9.67
C ASN A 64 -21.40 1.38 -10.99
N ASP A 65 -22.43 2.04 -11.52
CA ASP A 65 -22.36 2.79 -12.78
C ASP A 65 -21.26 3.85 -12.79
N ALA A 66 -21.03 4.52 -11.65
CA ALA A 66 -19.98 5.51 -11.49
C ALA A 66 -18.57 4.92 -11.73
N SER A 67 -18.28 3.72 -11.24
CA SER A 67 -16.99 3.04 -11.50
C SER A 67 -16.79 2.66 -12.97
N ILE A 68 -17.86 2.29 -13.67
CA ILE A 68 -17.85 1.99 -15.10
C ILE A 68 -17.60 3.27 -15.90
N LYS A 69 -18.31 4.35 -15.57
CA LYS A 69 -18.14 5.67 -16.17
C LYS A 69 -16.73 6.22 -15.95
N LEU A 70 -16.19 6.08 -14.74
CA LEU A 70 -14.81 6.45 -14.42
C LEU A 70 -13.82 5.67 -15.29
N THR A 71 -14.01 4.37 -15.43
CA THR A 71 -13.16 3.52 -16.26
C THR A 71 -13.18 3.96 -17.72
N ALA A 72 -14.35 4.30 -18.26
CA ALA A 72 -14.49 4.81 -19.63
C ALA A 72 -13.77 6.16 -19.83
N LEU A 73 -13.94 7.10 -18.89
CA LEU A 73 -13.28 8.41 -18.94
C LEU A 73 -11.75 8.28 -18.89
N VAL A 74 -11.23 7.42 -18.01
CA VAL A 74 -9.79 7.20 -17.87
C VAL A 74 -9.21 6.50 -19.10
N ASN A 75 -9.90 5.51 -19.67
CA ASN A 75 -9.46 4.83 -20.88
C ASN A 75 -9.44 5.73 -22.12
N ALA A 76 -10.14 6.86 -22.09
CA ALA A 76 -10.11 7.88 -23.13
C ALA A 76 -8.90 8.83 -23.02
N LEU A 77 -8.17 8.81 -21.89
CA LEU A 77 -6.95 9.59 -21.75
C LEU A 77 -5.84 9.06 -22.68
N PRO A 78 -4.92 9.91 -23.14
CA PRO A 78 -3.72 9.49 -23.84
C PRO A 78 -2.91 8.47 -23.02
N LYS A 79 -2.31 7.49 -23.71
CA LYS A 79 -1.53 6.41 -23.06
C LYS A 79 -0.07 6.80 -22.77
N ASN A 80 0.34 8.04 -23.02
CA ASN A 80 1.66 8.51 -22.62
C ASN A 80 1.71 8.76 -21.10
N ASP A 81 2.88 8.61 -20.49
CA ASP A 81 3.05 8.82 -19.04
C ASP A 81 3.57 10.23 -18.73
N ASP A 82 3.37 11.21 -19.62
CA ASP A 82 3.86 12.59 -19.48
C ASP A 82 3.37 13.24 -18.18
N ALA A 83 2.09 13.00 -17.83
CA ALA A 83 1.52 13.43 -16.55
C ALA A 83 2.21 12.74 -15.36
N GLY A 84 2.50 11.44 -15.48
CA GLY A 84 3.23 10.69 -14.46
C GLY A 84 4.64 11.22 -14.26
N GLU A 85 5.41 11.41 -15.34
CA GLU A 85 6.76 11.97 -15.27
C GLU A 85 6.78 13.37 -14.67
N PHE A 86 5.83 14.22 -15.04
CA PHE A 86 5.67 15.55 -14.46
C PHE A 86 5.42 15.48 -12.95
N VAL A 87 4.46 14.65 -12.51
CA VAL A 87 4.15 14.46 -11.08
C VAL A 87 5.37 13.95 -10.33
N TRP A 88 6.07 12.93 -10.84
CA TRP A 88 7.27 12.40 -10.18
C TRP A 88 8.39 13.42 -10.05
N ARG A 89 8.59 14.24 -11.09
CA ARG A 89 9.56 15.33 -11.08
C ARG A 89 9.22 16.37 -10.01
N GLU A 90 7.94 16.75 -9.90
CA GLU A 90 7.51 17.77 -8.94
C GLU A 90 7.46 17.25 -7.49
N ILE A 91 7.14 15.98 -7.27
CA ILE A 91 7.25 15.30 -5.97
C ILE A 91 8.70 15.26 -5.50
N ALA A 92 9.63 14.91 -6.40
CA ALA A 92 11.06 14.86 -6.08
C ALA A 92 11.65 16.26 -5.83
N ARG A 93 11.00 17.32 -6.33
CA ARG A 93 11.45 18.70 -6.16
C ARG A 93 11.01 19.24 -4.80
N GLY A 94 11.96 19.34 -3.87
CA GLY A 94 11.80 19.97 -2.55
C GLY A 94 11.73 21.50 -2.57
N GLU A 95 11.14 22.09 -3.60
CA GLU A 95 11.03 23.54 -3.79
C GLU A 95 9.58 23.94 -4.06
N LEU A 96 9.17 25.10 -3.55
CA LEU A 96 7.78 25.57 -3.68
C LEU A 96 7.40 25.86 -5.13
N SER A 97 8.36 26.23 -5.98
CA SER A 97 8.14 26.49 -7.40
C SER A 97 7.76 25.21 -8.15
N ILE A 98 6.71 25.32 -8.96
CA ILE A 98 6.23 24.27 -9.85
C ILE A 98 6.82 24.49 -11.23
N GLY A 99 7.30 23.44 -11.88
CA GLY A 99 7.92 23.51 -13.21
C GLY A 99 6.90 23.70 -14.32
N GLU A 100 7.38 23.84 -15.56
CA GLU A 100 6.49 23.92 -16.72
C GLU A 100 5.76 22.57 -16.92
N PRO A 101 4.41 22.57 -16.96
CA PRO A 101 3.64 21.36 -17.18
C PRO A 101 3.71 20.92 -18.64
N PRO A 102 3.59 19.61 -18.93
CA PRO A 102 3.33 19.14 -20.29
C PRO A 102 1.92 19.56 -20.73
N THR A 103 1.59 19.34 -22.00
CA THR A 103 0.19 19.46 -22.44
C THR A 103 -0.65 18.37 -21.77
N LEU A 104 -1.58 18.77 -20.92
CA LEU A 104 -2.46 17.85 -20.19
C LEU A 104 -3.80 17.69 -20.90
N SER A 105 -4.38 16.50 -20.79
CA SER A 105 -5.76 16.25 -21.25
C SER A 105 -6.78 16.91 -20.34
N ASP A 106 -7.96 17.20 -20.87
CA ASP A 106 -9.09 17.62 -20.05
C ASP A 106 -9.58 16.46 -19.18
N ILE A 107 -9.59 16.69 -17.87
CA ILE A 107 -10.00 15.73 -16.85
C ILE A 107 -11.24 16.20 -16.09
N ALA A 108 -11.92 17.26 -16.53
CA ALA A 108 -13.08 17.81 -15.83
C ALA A 108 -14.14 16.74 -15.53
N GLY A 109 -14.44 15.88 -16.51
CA GLY A 109 -15.38 14.77 -16.30
C GLY A 109 -14.94 13.75 -15.23
N ILE A 110 -13.64 13.47 -15.10
CA ILE A 110 -13.10 12.57 -14.07
C ILE A 110 -13.22 13.25 -12.70
N ARG A 111 -12.79 14.51 -12.59
CA ARG A 111 -12.90 15.29 -11.36
C ARG A 111 -14.34 15.39 -10.88
N ASP A 112 -15.24 15.84 -11.74
CA ASP A 112 -16.63 16.12 -11.39
C ASP A 112 -17.32 14.82 -10.95
N LEU A 113 -17.06 13.70 -11.63
CA LEU A 113 -17.54 12.39 -11.21
C LEU A 113 -17.08 12.02 -9.78
N LEU A 114 -15.78 12.16 -9.49
CA LEU A 114 -15.19 11.78 -8.20
C LEU A 114 -15.58 12.71 -7.05
N LEU A 115 -15.99 13.95 -7.33
CA LEU A 115 -16.48 14.88 -6.32
C LEU A 115 -17.94 14.65 -5.95
N HIS A 116 -18.75 14.10 -6.86
CA HIS A 116 -20.21 14.01 -6.68
C HIS A 116 -20.76 12.58 -6.57
N GLU A 117 -20.04 11.58 -7.07
CA GLU A 117 -20.50 10.18 -7.08
C GLU A 117 -19.55 9.30 -6.27
N GLN A 118 -20.10 8.44 -5.41
CA GLN A 118 -19.31 7.42 -4.72
C GLN A 118 -18.89 6.34 -5.72
N ILE A 119 -17.60 6.04 -5.83
CA ILE A 119 -17.12 4.95 -6.67
C ILE A 119 -17.15 3.65 -5.86
N VAL A 120 -17.82 2.63 -6.40
CA VAL A 120 -17.87 1.27 -5.83
C VAL A 120 -17.33 0.31 -6.86
N TRP A 121 -16.19 -0.31 -6.54
CA TRP A 121 -15.54 -1.29 -7.41
C TRP A 121 -16.08 -2.70 -7.20
N GLU A 122 -16.10 -3.50 -8.27
CA GLU A 122 -16.44 -4.92 -8.20
C GLU A 122 -15.50 -5.62 -7.22
N ARG A 123 -16.08 -6.35 -6.25
CA ARG A 123 -15.39 -7.27 -5.38
C ARG A 123 -15.97 -8.65 -5.64
N ARG A 124 -15.17 -9.53 -6.25
CA ARG A 124 -15.54 -10.94 -6.43
C ARG A 124 -15.19 -11.76 -5.20
N GLU A 125 -15.95 -12.83 -5.00
CA GLU A 125 -15.55 -13.89 -4.09
C GLU A 125 -14.31 -14.60 -4.64
N GLY A 126 -13.37 -14.87 -3.73
CA GLY A 126 -12.12 -15.53 -4.06
C GLY A 126 -10.96 -14.56 -4.24
N LEU A 127 -9.81 -15.15 -4.53
CA LEU A 127 -8.49 -14.59 -4.24
C LEU A 127 -7.69 -14.21 -5.50
N GLY A 128 -8.37 -14.15 -6.66
CA GLY A 128 -7.76 -13.90 -7.98
C GLY A 128 -7.53 -12.41 -8.30
N ASP A 129 -6.57 -12.14 -9.20
CA ASP A 129 -5.89 -10.83 -9.32
C ASP A 129 -6.05 -10.09 -10.67
N SER A 130 -6.57 -10.73 -11.72
CA SER A 130 -6.54 -10.13 -13.08
C SER A 130 -7.36 -8.82 -13.19
N GLN A 131 -8.52 -8.75 -12.53
CA GLN A 131 -9.33 -7.52 -12.47
C GLN A 131 -8.69 -6.45 -11.59
N THR A 132 -8.02 -6.85 -10.50
CA THR A 132 -7.35 -5.91 -9.57
C THR A 132 -6.23 -5.16 -10.27
N SER A 133 -5.49 -5.82 -11.16
CA SER A 133 -4.44 -5.19 -11.97
C SER A 133 -5.00 -4.12 -12.92
N ALA A 134 -6.11 -4.41 -13.63
CA ALA A 134 -6.75 -3.45 -14.53
C ALA A 134 -7.35 -2.25 -13.76
N MET A 135 -8.04 -2.52 -12.66
CA MET A 135 -8.57 -1.50 -11.75
C MET A 135 -7.44 -0.59 -11.23
N ARG A 136 -6.33 -1.18 -10.77
CA ARG A 136 -5.15 -0.43 -10.31
C ARG A 136 -4.60 0.48 -11.41
N ALA A 137 -4.53 0.01 -12.66
CA ALA A 137 -4.06 0.82 -13.78
C ALA A 137 -4.94 2.06 -13.99
N VAL A 138 -6.27 1.88 -14.02
CA VAL A 138 -7.26 2.96 -14.11
C VAL A 138 -7.08 3.97 -12.97
N GLN A 139 -6.96 3.49 -11.73
CA GLN A 139 -6.81 4.35 -10.56
C GLN A 139 -5.52 5.17 -10.58
N MET A 140 -4.39 4.54 -10.90
CA MET A 140 -3.11 5.23 -10.93
C MET A 140 -3.04 6.24 -12.07
N MET A 141 -3.65 5.96 -13.22
CA MET A 141 -3.74 6.90 -14.33
C MET A 141 -4.60 8.12 -13.97
N ALA A 142 -5.80 7.89 -13.42
CA ALA A 142 -6.68 8.97 -12.96
C ALA A 142 -6.01 9.86 -11.90
N ALA A 143 -5.38 9.24 -10.90
CA ALA A 143 -4.70 9.97 -9.83
C ALA A 143 -3.54 10.84 -10.36
N ARG A 144 -2.71 10.31 -11.26
CA ARG A 144 -1.61 11.10 -11.86
C ARG A 144 -2.14 12.27 -12.67
N ALA A 145 -3.21 12.06 -13.45
CA ALA A 145 -3.82 13.13 -14.24
C ALA A 145 -4.41 14.24 -13.34
N LEU A 146 -5.12 13.87 -12.27
CA LEU A 146 -5.65 14.80 -11.27
C LEU A 146 -4.54 15.59 -10.56
N VAL A 147 -3.49 14.91 -10.08
CA VAL A 147 -2.35 15.56 -9.40
C VAL A 147 -1.57 16.48 -10.36
N ALA A 148 -1.40 16.09 -11.63
CA ALA A 148 -0.79 16.93 -12.65
C ALA A 148 -1.61 18.21 -12.91
N SER A 149 -2.94 18.08 -13.04
CA SER A 149 -3.84 19.22 -13.19
C SER A 149 -3.80 20.14 -11.96
N ALA A 150 -3.79 19.58 -10.75
CA ALA A 150 -3.66 20.33 -9.51
C ALA A 150 -2.38 21.19 -9.48
N LEU A 151 -1.24 20.60 -9.85
CA LEU A 151 0.05 21.30 -9.94
C LEU A 151 0.01 22.43 -10.98
N THR A 152 -0.58 22.19 -12.16
CA THR A 152 -0.74 23.23 -13.20
C THR A 152 -1.56 24.42 -12.70
N LYS A 153 -2.68 24.15 -12.02
CA LYS A 153 -3.52 25.20 -11.40
C LYS A 153 -2.79 25.93 -10.28
N ALA A 154 -2.10 25.21 -9.40
CA ALA A 154 -1.31 25.80 -8.33
C ALA A 154 -0.19 26.70 -8.86
N ARG A 155 0.44 26.36 -9.99
CA ARG A 155 1.43 27.22 -10.67
C ARG A 155 0.83 28.56 -11.09
N ALA A 156 -0.44 28.56 -11.51
CA ALA A 156 -1.22 29.75 -11.81
C ALA A 156 -1.84 30.42 -10.56
N ASN A 157 -1.50 29.94 -9.36
CA ASN A 157 -2.10 30.35 -8.08
C ASN A 157 -3.64 30.18 -8.04
N ASP A 158 -4.17 29.20 -8.77
CA ASP A 158 -5.60 28.89 -8.81
C ASP A 158 -5.97 27.87 -7.72
N ALA A 159 -6.86 28.30 -6.82
CA ALA A 159 -7.33 27.48 -5.70
C ALA A 159 -8.10 26.22 -6.16
N ALA A 160 -8.62 26.18 -7.39
CA ALA A 160 -9.28 25.00 -7.95
C ALA A 160 -8.34 23.79 -8.09
N GLY A 161 -7.03 23.96 -7.90
CA GLY A 161 -6.10 22.84 -7.74
C GLY A 161 -6.42 21.95 -6.54
N TRP A 162 -7.03 22.50 -5.48
CA TRP A 162 -7.49 21.70 -4.34
C TRP A 162 -8.64 20.76 -4.69
N ASP A 163 -9.53 21.13 -5.62
CA ASP A 163 -10.64 20.27 -6.02
C ASP A 163 -10.15 19.03 -6.79
N ASP A 164 -9.09 19.17 -7.59
CA ASP A 164 -8.44 18.04 -8.26
C ASP A 164 -7.78 17.09 -7.23
N LEU A 165 -7.14 17.63 -6.19
CA LEU A 165 -6.59 16.81 -5.10
C LEU A 165 -7.69 16.13 -4.27
N HIS A 166 -8.84 16.80 -4.07
CA HIS A 166 -9.98 16.23 -3.38
C HIS A 166 -10.60 15.07 -4.18
N ALA A 167 -10.74 15.23 -5.49
CA ALA A 167 -11.15 14.15 -6.38
C ALA A 167 -10.18 12.95 -6.30
N ALA A 168 -8.87 13.19 -6.28
CA ALA A 168 -7.88 12.14 -6.10
C ALA A 168 -7.99 11.46 -4.71
N TRP A 169 -8.32 12.23 -3.67
CA TRP A 169 -8.58 11.69 -2.33
C TRP A 169 -9.81 10.78 -2.31
N ASN A 170 -10.92 11.19 -2.94
CA ASN A 170 -12.12 10.37 -3.08
C ASN A 170 -11.85 9.09 -3.88
N LEU A 171 -11.01 9.17 -4.91
CA LEU A 171 -10.53 7.99 -5.64
C LEU A 171 -9.76 7.03 -4.72
N ALA A 172 -8.86 7.52 -3.87
CA ALA A 172 -8.16 6.68 -2.90
C ALA A 172 -9.12 6.05 -1.88
N ARG A 173 -10.09 6.81 -1.36
CA ARG A 173 -11.11 6.31 -0.42
C ARG A 173 -12.01 5.23 -1.02
N SER A 174 -12.24 5.24 -2.34
CA SER A 174 -13.02 4.20 -3.01
C SER A 174 -12.42 2.79 -2.86
N LEU A 175 -11.15 2.69 -2.43
CA LEU A 175 -10.43 1.45 -2.19
C LEU A 175 -10.47 1.00 -0.72
N ASP A 176 -11.10 1.76 0.18
CA ASP A 176 -11.11 1.47 1.62
C ASP A 176 -11.81 0.15 1.97
N GLY A 177 -12.70 -0.34 1.10
CA GLY A 177 -13.34 -1.64 1.24
C GLY A 177 -12.61 -2.79 0.54
N GLN A 178 -11.48 -2.57 -0.14
CA GLN A 178 -10.83 -3.62 -0.94
C GLN A 178 -9.75 -4.35 -0.14
N PRO A 179 -9.88 -5.67 0.08
CA PRO A 179 -8.94 -6.40 0.92
C PRO A 179 -7.63 -6.75 0.21
N GLN A 180 -7.56 -6.61 -1.12
CA GLN A 180 -6.39 -7.02 -1.89
C GLN A 180 -5.23 -6.05 -1.64
N MET A 181 -4.05 -6.61 -1.35
CA MET A 181 -2.81 -5.83 -1.13
C MET A 181 -2.52 -4.86 -2.28
N MET A 182 -2.79 -5.26 -3.53
CA MET A 182 -2.62 -4.40 -4.70
C MET A 182 -3.56 -3.18 -4.69
N ALA A 183 -4.80 -3.33 -4.22
CA ALA A 183 -5.73 -2.22 -4.08
C ALA A 183 -5.30 -1.29 -2.93
N ARG A 184 -4.94 -1.84 -1.77
CA ARG A 184 -4.45 -1.09 -0.60
C ARG A 184 -3.21 -0.26 -0.92
N THR A 185 -2.25 -0.85 -1.63
CA THR A 185 -1.03 -0.14 -2.05
C THR A 185 -1.29 0.91 -3.13
N ALA A 186 -2.33 0.75 -3.98
CA ALA A 186 -2.76 1.79 -4.91
C ALA A 186 -3.34 2.99 -4.14
N ALA A 187 -4.29 2.74 -3.23
CA ALA A 187 -4.88 3.78 -2.37
C ALA A 187 -3.80 4.58 -1.63
N PHE A 188 -2.88 3.86 -0.99
CA PHE A 188 -1.74 4.44 -0.29
C PHE A 188 -0.84 5.28 -1.21
N SER A 189 -0.55 4.79 -2.43
CA SER A 189 0.25 5.54 -3.40
C SER A 189 -0.42 6.85 -3.83
N ILE A 190 -1.75 6.85 -4.00
CA ILE A 190 -2.52 8.04 -4.35
C ILE A 190 -2.47 9.07 -3.21
N VAL A 191 -2.71 8.64 -1.97
CA VAL A 191 -2.64 9.49 -0.78
C VAL A 191 -1.27 10.13 -0.62
N ARG A 192 -0.19 9.36 -0.85
CA ARG A 192 1.18 9.89 -0.85
C ARG A 192 1.42 10.96 -1.91
N MET A 193 0.95 10.75 -3.14
CA MET A 193 1.07 11.75 -4.21
C MET A 193 0.37 13.05 -3.82
N ILE A 194 -0.85 12.97 -3.28
CA ILE A 194 -1.63 14.14 -2.82
C ILE A 194 -0.84 14.90 -1.75
N ASN A 195 -0.40 14.22 -0.69
CA ASN A 195 0.35 14.86 0.38
C ASN A 195 1.66 15.49 -0.11
N ALA A 196 2.36 14.84 -1.04
CA ALA A 196 3.63 15.32 -1.54
C ALA A 196 3.55 16.65 -2.31
N VAL A 197 2.39 16.93 -2.92
CA VAL A 197 2.17 18.18 -3.68
C VAL A 197 1.34 19.21 -2.92
N ALA A 198 0.61 18.81 -1.88
CA ALA A 198 -0.34 19.68 -1.17
C ALA A 198 0.31 20.94 -0.59
N TRP A 199 1.55 20.86 -0.11
CA TRP A 199 2.27 22.04 0.41
C TRP A 199 2.62 23.08 -0.67
N LYS A 200 2.46 22.75 -1.96
CA LYS A 200 2.62 23.68 -3.10
C LYS A 200 1.31 24.35 -3.53
N MET A 201 0.17 23.91 -3.00
CA MET A 201 -1.13 24.46 -3.39
C MET A 201 -1.34 25.88 -2.82
N PRO A 202 -2.18 26.73 -3.44
CA PRO A 202 -2.55 28.03 -2.89
C PRO A 202 -3.14 27.93 -1.49
N LEU A 203 -2.94 28.94 -0.65
CA LEU A 203 -3.54 29.02 0.68
C LEU A 203 -4.93 29.70 0.60
N PRO A 204 -5.87 29.38 1.53
CA PRO A 204 -5.75 28.43 2.63
C PRO A 204 -5.95 26.96 2.19
N ALA A 205 -5.46 26.02 2.99
CA ALA A 205 -5.79 24.60 2.79
C ALA A 205 -7.27 24.34 3.14
N PRO A 206 -7.99 23.53 2.35
CA PRO A 206 -9.40 23.23 2.58
C PRO A 206 -9.59 22.26 3.76
N ALA A 207 -10.77 22.30 4.38
CA ALA A 207 -11.07 21.51 5.58
C ALA A 207 -10.93 19.99 5.36
N TRP A 208 -11.33 19.46 4.20
CA TRP A 208 -11.21 18.02 3.89
C TRP A 208 -9.76 17.52 3.96
N TYR A 209 -8.77 18.40 3.78
CA TYR A 209 -7.37 18.03 3.84
C TYR A 209 -6.95 17.54 5.23
N ALA A 210 -7.62 18.02 6.29
CA ALA A 210 -7.42 17.52 7.65
C ALA A 210 -7.75 16.03 7.76
N GLU A 211 -8.78 15.54 7.06
CA GLU A 211 -9.14 14.11 7.05
C GLU A 211 -7.99 13.26 6.49
N LEU A 212 -7.34 13.72 5.41
CA LEU A 212 -6.16 13.06 4.85
C LEU A 212 -4.99 13.07 5.85
N GLN A 213 -4.83 14.16 6.61
CA GLN A 213 -3.82 14.28 7.67
C GLN A 213 -4.16 13.48 8.94
N GLU A 214 -5.35 12.93 9.08
CA GLU A 214 -5.73 12.10 10.22
C GLU A 214 -5.80 10.62 9.88
N ARG A 215 -5.83 10.27 8.59
CA ARG A 215 -5.92 8.89 8.10
C ARG A 215 -4.79 7.99 8.64
N ASP A 216 -5.19 6.81 9.12
CA ASP A 216 -4.30 5.68 9.40
C ASP A 216 -4.08 4.86 8.12
N ASP A 217 -2.89 4.98 7.53
CA ASP A 217 -2.51 4.24 6.33
C ASP A 217 -1.87 2.87 6.62
N LEU A 218 -1.44 2.63 7.85
CA LEU A 218 -0.74 1.38 8.20
C LEU A 218 -1.75 0.25 8.37
N ARG A 219 -2.86 0.51 9.07
CA ARG A 219 -3.87 -0.51 9.33
C ARG A 219 -4.46 -1.13 8.06
N PRO A 220 -4.90 -0.37 7.03
CA PRO A 220 -5.40 -0.96 5.80
C PRO A 220 -4.37 -1.83 5.06
N LEU A 221 -3.07 -1.49 5.14
CA LEU A 221 -2.00 -2.32 4.57
C LEU A 221 -1.82 -3.63 5.36
N LEU A 222 -1.88 -3.58 6.69
CA LEU A 222 -1.83 -4.78 7.54
C LEU A 222 -3.04 -5.69 7.32
N GLU A 223 -4.24 -5.12 7.14
CA GLU A 223 -5.43 -5.88 6.78
C GLU A 223 -5.29 -6.55 5.41
N GLY A 224 -4.68 -5.85 4.43
CA GLY A 224 -4.33 -6.45 3.14
C GLY A 224 -3.30 -7.57 3.26
N PHE A 225 -2.36 -7.45 4.20
CA PHE A 225 -1.34 -8.48 4.46
C PHE A 225 -1.98 -9.73 5.09
N GLN A 226 -2.89 -9.53 6.04
CA GLN A 226 -3.69 -10.61 6.61
C GLN A 226 -4.56 -11.31 5.56
N HIS A 227 -5.20 -10.55 4.66
CA HIS A 227 -5.98 -11.12 3.57
C HIS A 227 -5.12 -11.98 2.65
N GLN A 228 -3.91 -11.52 2.32
CA GLN A 228 -2.97 -12.30 1.53
C GLN A 228 -2.56 -13.60 2.26
N ALA A 229 -2.31 -13.55 3.58
CA ALA A 229 -2.00 -14.75 4.35
C ALA A 229 -3.18 -15.74 4.40
N ALA A 230 -4.42 -15.25 4.61
CA ALA A 230 -5.62 -16.09 4.56
C ALA A 230 -5.80 -16.76 3.20
N SER A 231 -5.56 -16.00 2.12
CA SER A 231 -5.61 -16.50 0.76
C SER A 231 -4.72 -17.72 0.53
N TYR A 232 -3.48 -17.61 0.98
CA TYR A 232 -2.51 -18.70 0.84
C TYR A 232 -2.84 -19.88 1.75
N CYS A 233 -3.36 -19.62 2.95
CA CYS A 233 -3.80 -20.66 3.88
C CYS A 233 -4.92 -21.49 3.24
N GLU A 234 -5.99 -20.86 2.73
CA GLU A 234 -7.13 -21.55 2.12
C GLU A 234 -6.71 -22.34 0.87
N GLY A 235 -5.87 -21.75 0.00
CA GLY A 235 -5.39 -22.42 -1.21
C GLY A 235 -4.47 -23.61 -0.90
N SER A 236 -3.59 -23.46 0.09
CA SER A 236 -2.58 -24.47 0.42
C SER A 236 -3.12 -25.58 1.32
N GLU A 237 -4.07 -25.32 2.21
CA GLU A 237 -4.76 -26.35 3.00
C GLU A 237 -5.45 -27.39 2.11
N ARG A 238 -5.99 -26.96 0.96
CA ARG A 238 -6.60 -27.85 -0.03
C ARG A 238 -5.59 -28.76 -0.73
N MET A 239 -4.32 -28.36 -0.81
CA MET A 239 -3.29 -29.09 -1.57
C MET A 239 -2.29 -29.83 -0.67
N LEU A 240 -1.67 -29.14 0.31
CA LEU A 240 -0.60 -29.65 1.17
C LEU A 240 -0.51 -28.86 2.51
N PRO A 241 -1.27 -29.22 3.56
CA PRO A 241 -1.20 -28.60 4.88
C PRO A 241 0.09 -28.99 5.60
N THR A 242 1.18 -28.27 5.33
CA THR A 242 2.52 -28.62 5.83
C THR A 242 2.92 -27.85 7.09
N LYS A 243 3.88 -28.38 7.86
CA LYS A 243 4.56 -27.62 8.93
C LYS A 243 5.18 -26.32 8.43
N TRP A 244 5.65 -26.31 7.18
CA TRP A 244 6.21 -25.12 6.54
C TRP A 244 5.13 -24.03 6.38
N LEU A 245 3.93 -24.38 5.90
CA LEU A 245 2.81 -23.46 5.82
C LEU A 245 2.45 -22.86 7.19
N ALA A 246 2.35 -23.70 8.23
CA ALA A 246 2.05 -23.25 9.59
C ALA A 246 3.12 -22.27 10.12
N ALA A 247 4.39 -22.51 9.81
CA ALA A 247 5.49 -21.65 10.19
C ALA A 247 5.50 -20.32 9.40
N SER A 248 5.17 -20.35 8.11
CA SER A 248 5.06 -19.16 7.27
C SER A 248 3.91 -18.25 7.74
N VAL A 249 2.73 -18.81 8.04
CA VAL A 249 1.59 -18.06 8.59
C VAL A 249 1.95 -17.40 9.92
N GLU A 250 2.58 -18.15 10.84
CA GLU A 250 3.01 -17.58 12.13
C GLU A 250 4.11 -16.52 11.96
N ARG A 251 5.03 -16.69 11.00
CA ARG A 251 6.04 -15.69 10.69
C ARG A 251 5.40 -14.40 10.19
N ASP A 252 4.48 -14.47 9.22
CA ASP A 252 3.79 -13.31 8.68
C ASP A 252 2.98 -12.58 9.75
N ARG A 253 2.30 -13.32 10.64
CA ARG A 253 1.61 -12.75 11.81
C ARG A 253 2.56 -11.97 12.72
N ARG A 254 3.75 -12.52 13.02
CA ARG A 254 4.78 -11.83 13.83
C ARG A 254 5.36 -10.60 13.12
N ILE A 255 5.53 -10.65 11.80
CA ILE A 255 5.92 -9.48 11.01
C ILE A 255 4.86 -8.39 11.16
N ALA A 256 3.57 -8.74 10.99
CA ALA A 256 2.47 -7.79 11.17
C ALA A 256 2.47 -7.19 12.59
N GLU A 257 2.73 -8.00 13.62
CA GLU A 257 2.79 -7.56 15.02
C GLU A 257 3.96 -6.60 15.27
N ALA A 258 5.13 -6.89 14.72
CA ALA A 258 6.29 -6.00 14.79
C ALA A 258 6.01 -4.66 14.08
N LEU A 259 5.40 -4.69 12.89
CA LEU A 259 5.03 -3.48 12.14
C LEU A 259 3.97 -2.66 12.89
N PHE A 260 2.95 -3.31 13.46
CA PHE A 260 1.90 -2.62 14.19
C PHE A 260 2.45 -1.80 15.37
N ASN A 261 3.45 -2.33 16.07
CA ASN A 261 4.08 -1.68 17.23
C ASN A 261 5.22 -0.72 16.87
N GLU A 262 5.57 -0.59 15.59
CA GLU A 262 6.72 0.21 15.16
C GLU A 262 6.39 1.71 15.13
N THR A 263 7.21 2.50 15.83
CA THR A 263 7.06 3.95 15.96
C THR A 263 8.10 4.72 15.15
N ARG A 264 9.17 4.06 14.68
CA ARG A 264 10.19 4.67 13.82
C ARG A 264 9.67 4.87 12.40
N CYS A 265 10.28 5.81 11.69
CA CYS A 265 9.97 6.05 10.28
C CYS A 265 10.96 5.35 9.33
N GLU A 266 12.16 5.00 9.83
CA GLU A 266 13.08 4.08 9.16
C GLU A 266 12.87 2.65 9.65
N VAL A 267 12.41 1.76 8.75
CA VAL A 267 12.15 0.35 9.06
C VAL A 267 12.91 -0.60 8.15
N THR A 268 13.43 -1.68 8.73
CA THR A 268 13.97 -2.82 8.00
C THR A 268 13.02 -3.99 8.18
N THR A 269 12.21 -4.26 7.16
CA THR A 269 11.26 -5.36 7.22
C THR A 269 11.87 -6.63 6.63
N PRO A 270 11.75 -7.77 7.31
CA PRO A 270 12.16 -9.05 6.73
C PRO A 270 11.31 -9.34 5.48
N MET A 271 11.86 -10.13 4.55
CA MET A 271 11.07 -10.68 3.46
C MET A 271 9.99 -11.60 4.04
N ASN A 272 8.78 -11.50 3.49
CA ASN A 272 7.73 -12.49 3.74
C ASN A 272 8.04 -13.77 2.97
N ASP A 273 7.65 -14.92 3.53
CA ASP A 273 7.93 -16.22 2.92
C ASP A 273 7.01 -16.54 1.74
N LEU A 274 5.88 -15.83 1.61
CA LEU A 274 4.80 -16.13 0.67
C LEU A 274 4.89 -15.35 -0.67
N GLY A 275 6.12 -14.97 -1.06
CA GLY A 275 6.46 -14.75 -2.48
C GLY A 275 6.25 -13.34 -3.06
N THR A 276 5.90 -12.33 -2.25
CA THR A 276 5.85 -10.93 -2.74
C THR A 276 6.62 -10.02 -1.80
N ASP A 277 7.80 -9.56 -2.20
CA ASP A 277 8.59 -8.63 -1.38
C ASP A 277 7.83 -7.30 -1.15
N LEU A 278 7.31 -7.15 0.07
CA LEU A 278 6.60 -5.96 0.53
C LEU A 278 7.53 -4.95 1.22
N SER A 279 8.84 -5.17 1.25
CA SER A 279 9.78 -4.31 1.98
C SER A 279 9.77 -2.86 1.51
N SER A 280 9.58 -2.64 0.21
CA SER A 280 9.40 -1.29 -0.36
C SER A 280 8.08 -0.65 0.08
N VAL A 281 7.00 -1.42 0.20
CA VAL A 281 5.70 -0.93 0.65
C VAL A 281 5.79 -0.48 2.10
N TRP A 282 6.36 -1.31 2.98
CA TRP A 282 6.50 -0.98 4.40
C TRP A 282 7.40 0.23 4.62
N ARG A 283 8.59 0.27 4.01
CA ARG A 283 9.47 1.45 4.11
C ARG A 283 8.75 2.74 3.70
N ARG A 284 7.93 2.69 2.65
CA ARG A 284 7.10 3.84 2.24
C ARG A 284 6.03 4.18 3.26
N ALA A 285 5.31 3.18 3.80
CA ALA A 285 4.29 3.36 4.84
C ALA A 285 4.81 4.07 6.08
N PHE A 286 5.97 3.64 6.59
CA PHE A 286 6.57 4.25 7.78
C PHE A 286 7.17 5.63 7.49
N ARG A 287 7.89 5.80 6.37
CA ARG A 287 8.40 7.11 5.95
C ARG A 287 7.28 8.13 5.74
N TYR A 288 6.09 7.69 5.31
CA TYR A 288 4.97 8.57 5.02
C TYR A 288 4.50 9.40 6.23
N ARG A 289 4.72 8.92 7.46
CA ARG A 289 4.46 9.72 8.68
C ARG A 289 5.27 11.02 8.67
N ALA A 290 6.57 10.95 8.39
CA ALA A 290 7.42 12.12 8.24
C ALA A 290 7.00 12.97 7.03
N GLU A 291 6.65 12.37 5.90
CA GLU A 291 6.20 13.13 4.72
C GLU A 291 4.93 13.95 4.98
N ARG A 292 3.98 13.42 5.77
CA ARG A 292 2.77 14.14 6.20
C ARG A 292 3.10 15.33 7.09
N GLU A 293 3.95 15.11 8.08
CA GLU A 293 4.42 16.17 8.98
C GLU A 293 5.20 17.25 8.21
N ALA A 294 6.00 16.87 7.22
CA ALA A 294 6.71 17.79 6.34
C ALA A 294 5.72 18.74 5.64
N THR A 295 4.68 18.17 5.03
CA THR A 295 3.64 18.92 4.33
C THR A 295 2.85 19.81 5.28
N ALA A 296 2.45 19.31 6.45
CA ALA A 296 1.74 20.09 7.47
C ALA A 296 2.59 21.28 7.96
N ASN A 297 3.86 21.04 8.31
CA ASN A 297 4.79 22.08 8.74
C ASN A 297 5.08 23.11 7.63
N ALA A 298 5.19 22.67 6.37
CA ALA A 298 5.36 23.57 5.24
C ALA A 298 4.14 24.49 5.06
N LEU A 299 2.91 23.96 5.16
CA LEU A 299 1.69 24.78 5.13
C LEU A 299 1.67 25.78 6.30
N ARG A 300 2.00 25.34 7.53
CA ARG A 300 2.09 26.23 8.70
C ARG A 300 3.06 27.38 8.49
N VAL A 301 4.26 27.11 7.99
CA VAL A 301 5.27 28.14 7.69
C VAL A 301 4.75 29.15 6.67
N ARG A 302 4.08 28.68 5.61
CA ARG A 302 3.50 29.55 4.58
C ARG A 302 2.37 30.43 5.13
N GLU A 303 1.63 29.94 6.12
CA GLU A 303 0.63 30.70 6.87
C GLU A 303 1.23 31.64 7.93
N GLY A 304 2.56 31.69 8.07
CA GLY A 304 3.24 32.49 9.10
C GLY A 304 3.15 31.90 10.51
N LYS A 305 2.78 30.63 10.65
CA LYS A 305 2.69 29.91 11.93
C LYS A 305 4.02 29.22 12.26
N ALA A 306 4.29 29.03 13.55
CA ALA A 306 5.42 28.23 14.01
C ALA A 306 5.24 26.75 13.62
N ILE A 307 6.35 26.07 13.31
CA ILE A 307 6.36 24.63 13.05
C ILE A 307 6.10 23.81 14.31
N GLU A 308 5.65 22.57 14.14
CA GLU A 308 5.68 21.53 15.16
C GLU A 308 7.02 20.79 15.06
N THR A 309 7.88 20.96 16.05
CA THR A 309 9.23 20.38 16.06
C THR A 309 9.24 18.90 16.45
N SER A 310 8.26 18.46 17.25
CA SER A 310 8.08 17.06 17.61
C SER A 310 7.53 16.25 16.44
N SER A 311 8.12 15.09 16.17
CA SER A 311 7.61 14.13 15.19
C SER A 311 6.89 12.97 15.89
N ARG A 312 5.94 12.34 15.19
CA ARG A 312 5.38 11.03 15.57
C ARG A 312 6.38 9.90 15.30
N CYS A 313 7.40 10.15 14.48
CA CYS A 313 8.55 9.27 14.31
C CYS A 313 9.42 9.32 15.56
N SER A 314 9.58 8.19 16.27
CA SER A 314 10.41 8.15 17.49
C SER A 314 11.91 8.35 17.24
N ASP A 315 12.35 8.31 15.98
CA ASP A 315 13.73 8.40 15.52
C ASP A 315 14.11 9.77 14.92
N GLY A 316 13.23 10.78 14.99
CA GLY A 316 13.54 12.11 14.45
C GLY A 316 12.62 13.25 14.89
N GLY A 317 12.81 14.41 14.26
CA GLY A 317 12.12 15.67 14.56
C GLY A 317 12.38 16.72 13.47
N TRP A 318 11.67 17.85 13.57
CA TRP A 318 11.68 18.91 12.56
C TRP A 318 12.45 20.15 13.01
N THR A 319 13.20 20.74 12.08
CA THR A 319 13.85 22.03 12.24
C THR A 319 13.52 22.96 11.08
N PHE A 320 13.51 24.27 11.34
CA PHE A 320 13.27 25.30 10.33
C PHE A 320 14.22 26.48 10.53
N ASP A 321 14.99 26.82 9.50
CA ASP A 321 16.01 27.88 9.55
C ASP A 321 15.51 29.26 9.09
N GLY A 322 14.20 29.40 8.84
CA GLY A 322 13.60 30.59 8.26
C GLY A 322 13.28 30.47 6.76
N THR A 323 13.92 29.52 6.06
CA THR A 323 13.72 29.25 4.63
C THR A 323 13.47 27.77 4.31
N THR A 324 14.17 26.89 5.01
CA THR A 324 14.23 25.46 4.74
C THR A 324 13.71 24.69 5.95
N LEU A 325 12.71 23.84 5.70
CA LEU A 325 12.21 22.84 6.65
C LEU A 325 13.00 21.55 6.45
N ARG A 326 13.49 20.94 7.53
CA ARG A 326 14.31 19.73 7.48
C ARG A 326 13.92 18.74 8.58
N PHE A 327 13.83 17.46 8.22
CA PHE A 327 13.83 16.37 9.18
C PHE A 327 15.27 16.07 9.61
N ASN A 328 15.53 15.99 10.91
CA ASN A 328 16.88 15.85 11.46
C ASN A 328 17.55 14.50 11.17
N ARG A 329 16.76 13.46 10.85
CA ARG A 329 17.21 12.12 10.53
C ARG A 329 17.20 11.91 9.02
N GLU A 330 18.30 11.38 8.49
CA GLU A 330 18.29 10.88 7.13
C GLU A 330 17.56 9.53 7.10
N ILE A 331 16.45 9.46 6.36
CA ILE A 331 15.73 8.21 6.11
C ILE A 331 16.08 7.77 4.70
N ALA A 332 16.58 6.55 4.56
CA ALA A 332 17.00 6.01 3.26
C ALA A 332 15.88 6.10 2.21
N THR A 333 16.24 6.58 1.02
CA THR A 333 15.40 6.52 -0.18
C THR A 333 15.88 5.36 -1.03
N ALA A 334 15.05 4.35 -1.27
CA ALA A 334 15.41 3.26 -2.16
C ALA A 334 14.93 3.54 -3.58
N ALA A 335 15.84 3.44 -4.56
CA ALA A 335 15.45 3.37 -5.96
C ALA A 335 14.53 2.14 -6.19
N PRO A 336 13.58 2.20 -7.14
CA PRO A 336 13.34 3.29 -8.10
C PRO A 336 12.44 4.42 -7.56
N ASP A 337 12.03 4.37 -6.29
CA ASP A 337 11.11 5.36 -5.73
C ASP A 337 11.76 6.75 -5.72
N ARG A 338 10.99 7.76 -6.15
CA ARG A 338 11.32 9.19 -6.01
C ARG A 338 10.42 9.79 -4.94
N PRO A 339 10.67 9.52 -3.65
CA PRO A 339 9.81 10.01 -2.58
C PRO A 339 9.93 11.53 -2.46
N MET A 340 8.94 12.12 -1.78
CA MET A 340 9.04 13.50 -1.34
C MET A 340 10.31 13.69 -0.47
N PRO A 341 11.13 14.72 -0.74
CA PRO A 341 12.27 15.00 0.11
C PRO A 341 11.79 15.47 1.49
N LEU A 342 12.50 15.06 2.54
CA LEU A 342 12.27 15.54 3.92
C LEU A 342 13.06 16.84 4.20
N VAL A 343 13.44 17.53 3.13
CA VAL A 343 14.08 18.84 3.12
C VAL A 343 13.33 19.69 2.10
N LEU A 344 12.57 20.68 2.58
CA LEU A 344 11.71 21.52 1.75
C LEU A 344 12.13 22.99 1.85
N ARG A 345 12.29 23.65 0.71
CA ARG A 345 12.47 25.11 0.62
C ARG A 345 11.08 25.76 0.54
N VAL A 346 10.63 26.32 1.65
CA VAL A 346 9.25 26.77 1.85
C VAL A 346 9.06 28.25 1.54
N LYS A 347 10.12 29.05 1.56
CA LYS A 347 10.09 30.45 1.10
C LYS A 347 10.88 30.58 -0.22
N PRO A 348 10.39 31.37 -1.19
CA PRO A 348 11.22 31.76 -2.32
C PRO A 348 12.44 32.52 -1.80
N ASN A 349 13.60 32.31 -2.41
CA ASN A 349 14.79 33.12 -2.14
C ASN A 349 14.40 34.58 -2.35
N GLY A 350 14.52 35.42 -1.31
CA GLY A 350 14.16 36.83 -1.41
C GLY A 350 14.84 37.44 -2.63
N HIS A 351 14.03 38.03 -3.52
CA HIS A 351 14.50 38.97 -4.53
C HIS A 351 14.59 40.36 -3.91
#